data_AF-A0A3A3A8S4-F1
#
_entry.id   AF-A0A3A3A8S4-F1
#
_cell.length_a   1.000
_cell.length_b   1.000
_cell.length_c   1.000
_cell.angle_alpha   90.00
_cell.angle_beta   90.00
_cell.angle_gamma   90.00
#
_symmetry.space_group_name_H-M   'P 1'
#
loop_
_entity.id
_entity.type
_entity.pdbx_description
1 polymer ?
#
loop_
_entity_poly.entity_id
_entity_poly.type
_entity_poly.pdbx_seq_one_letter_code
_entity_poly.pdbx_strand_id
1 'polypeptide(L)'
;MSSESPTHISLRNERPFPKFLDLPGDFDVDRRYLRFKSATMLEPRRHWCLFAEVIQSQKIVRLVISAFDKTGQLITVALYTPDRGKKLVKVVKPGCTLAILYARQHFFLDGSVGVRVENPNDIKASSLDLV
;
A
#
# COMPACT_ATOMS: atom_id res chain seq x y z
N MET A 1 24.95 5.63 30.34
CA MET A 1 24.39 5.68 28.97
C MET A 1 23.71 4.34 28.72
N SER A 2 22.39 4.29 28.86
CA SER A 2 21.62 3.07 28.63
C SER A 2 21.43 2.90 27.13
N SER A 3 21.89 1.79 26.55
CA SER A 3 21.61 1.44 25.15
C SER A 3 20.15 1.01 25.05
N GLU A 4 19.29 1.88 24.50
CA GLU A 4 17.96 1.45 24.06
C GLU A 4 18.12 0.37 22.99
N SER A 5 17.59 -0.82 23.26
CA SER A 5 17.47 -1.88 22.26
C SER A 5 16.48 -1.43 21.19
N PRO A 6 16.72 -1.65 19.89
CA PRO A 6 15.78 -1.24 18.86
C PRO A 6 14.42 -1.89 19.10
N THR A 7 13.40 -1.08 19.31
CA THR A 7 12.04 -1.52 19.57
C THR A 7 11.48 -2.15 18.30
N HIS A 8 11.50 -3.48 18.22
CA HIS A 8 10.95 -4.21 17.08
C HIS A 8 9.42 -4.13 17.08
N ILE A 9 8.83 -3.67 15.97
CA ILE A 9 7.39 -3.60 15.79
C ILE A 9 6.94 -4.79 14.94
N SER A 10 6.02 -5.60 15.45
CA SER A 10 5.45 -6.72 14.70
C SER A 10 4.70 -6.25 13.44
N LEU A 11 4.85 -6.98 12.33
CA LEU A 11 4.05 -6.79 11.11
C LEU A 11 2.55 -7.06 11.32
N ARG A 12 2.19 -7.70 12.43
CA ARG A 12 0.79 -7.89 12.86
C ARG A 12 0.20 -6.64 13.54
N ASN A 13 1.00 -5.60 13.79
CA ASN A 13 0.51 -4.37 14.38
C ASN A 13 -0.33 -3.59 13.36
N GLU A 14 -1.64 -3.53 13.60
CA GLU A 14 -2.62 -2.88 12.71
C GLU A 14 -2.39 -1.36 12.54
N ARG A 15 -1.67 -0.70 13.46
CA ARG A 15 -1.47 0.76 13.38
C ARG A 15 -0.51 1.16 12.25
N PRO A 16 0.73 0.62 12.17
CA PRO A 16 1.63 0.86 11.06
C PRO A 16 1.39 -0.11 9.89
N PHE A 17 0.75 -1.26 10.12
CA PHE A 17 0.52 -2.29 9.10
C PHE A 17 -0.95 -2.68 9.03
N PRO A 18 -1.85 -1.75 8.63
CA PRO A 18 -3.28 -2.01 8.59
C PRO A 18 -3.66 -3.03 7.52
N LYS A 19 -4.80 -3.70 7.72
CA LYS A 19 -5.54 -4.38 6.63
C LYS A 19 -6.15 -3.37 5.66
N PHE A 20 -6.50 -3.82 4.45
CA PHE A 20 -7.01 -2.94 3.39
C PHE A 20 -8.25 -2.14 3.82
N LEU A 21 -9.20 -2.79 4.47
CA LEU A 21 -10.46 -2.16 4.91
C LEU A 21 -10.27 -1.07 5.97
N ASP A 22 -9.13 -1.06 6.66
CA ASP A 22 -8.81 -0.07 7.69
C ASP A 22 -7.98 1.12 7.15
N LEU A 23 -7.69 1.13 5.85
CA LEU A 23 -6.99 2.23 5.18
C LEU A 23 -7.91 3.46 5.02
N PRO A 24 -7.34 4.67 5.01
CA PRO A 24 -8.10 5.88 4.69
C PRO A 24 -8.59 5.83 3.23
N GLY A 25 -9.83 6.26 2.99
CA GLY A 25 -10.41 6.38 1.64
C GLY A 25 -10.12 7.73 0.97
N ASP A 26 -10.45 7.85 -0.32
CA ASP A 26 -10.30 9.10 -1.09
C ASP A 26 -11.09 10.28 -0.49
N PHE A 27 -12.30 10.01 0.01
CA PHE A 27 -13.27 11.02 0.43
C PHE A 27 -13.33 11.23 1.94
N ASP A 28 -12.42 10.62 2.71
CA ASP A 28 -12.40 10.72 4.16
C ASP A 28 -11.06 11.28 4.68
N VAL A 29 -11.14 12.16 5.69
CA VAL A 29 -9.99 12.65 6.45
C VAL A 29 -9.86 11.81 7.71
N ASP A 30 -9.27 10.64 7.56
CA ASP A 30 -9.03 9.76 8.68
C ASP A 30 -7.92 10.33 9.59
N ARG A 31 -8.32 10.90 10.73
CA ARG A 31 -7.43 11.49 11.74
C ARG A 31 -6.48 10.49 12.39
N ARG A 32 -6.70 9.17 12.20
CA ARG A 32 -5.74 8.14 12.60
C ARG A 32 -4.47 8.24 11.76
N TYR A 33 -4.58 8.60 10.48
CA TYR A 33 -3.48 8.61 9.51
C TYR A 33 -3.04 10.02 9.10
N LEU A 34 -3.97 10.96 9.02
CA LEU A 34 -3.75 12.29 8.46
C LEU A 34 -3.92 13.38 9.51
N ARG A 35 -3.22 14.50 9.31
CA ARG A 35 -3.42 15.75 10.04
C ARG A 35 -3.38 16.94 9.08
N PHE A 36 -4.03 18.03 9.46
CA PHE A 36 -3.92 19.29 8.72
C PHE A 36 -2.55 19.91 8.97
N LYS A 37 -1.81 20.16 7.89
CA LYS A 37 -0.62 21.02 7.88
C LYS A 37 -1.02 22.49 7.72
N SER A 38 -2.09 22.73 6.96
CA SER A 38 -2.74 24.04 6.79
C SER A 38 -4.24 23.83 6.57
N ALA A 39 -5.00 24.91 6.33
CA ALA A 39 -6.43 24.83 6.02
C ALA A 39 -6.76 23.97 4.77
N THR A 40 -5.80 23.78 3.86
CA THR A 40 -6.00 23.07 2.58
C THR A 40 -5.06 21.89 2.37
N MET A 41 -4.02 21.73 3.18
CA MET A 41 -3.03 20.67 3.02
C MET A 41 -3.11 19.66 4.15
N LEU A 42 -3.22 18.39 3.78
CA LEU A 42 -3.09 17.25 4.68
C LEU A 42 -1.68 16.67 4.58
N GLU A 43 -1.17 16.16 5.70
CA GLU A 43 0.06 15.39 5.74
C GLU A 43 -0.11 14.12 6.59
N PRO A 44 0.69 13.07 6.36
CA PRO A 44 0.75 11.90 7.22
C PRO A 44 1.08 12.30 8.67
N ARG A 45 0.24 11.89 9.62
CA ARG A 45 0.49 12.01 11.07
C ARG A 45 1.46 10.93 11.56
N ARG A 46 1.54 9.80 10.86
CA ARG A 46 2.42 8.66 11.10
C ARG A 46 2.73 7.95 9.78
N HIS A 47 3.67 7.03 9.78
CA HIS A 47 3.87 6.10 8.65
C HIS A 47 2.95 4.89 8.78
N TRP A 48 2.40 4.44 7.65
CA TRP A 48 1.71 3.16 7.54
C TRP A 48 2.03 2.50 6.20
N CYS A 49 1.97 1.18 6.15
CA CYS A 49 2.31 0.36 5.01
C CYS A 49 1.32 -0.80 4.90
N LEU A 50 0.68 -0.95 3.74
CA LEU A 50 -0.13 -2.14 3.44
C LEU A 50 0.80 -3.23 2.91
N PHE A 51 0.66 -4.44 3.44
CA PHE A 51 1.23 -5.64 2.83
C PHE A 51 0.17 -6.43 2.08
N ALA A 52 0.52 -6.88 0.88
CA ALA A 52 -0.37 -7.71 0.08
C ALA A 52 0.42 -8.71 -0.79
N GLU A 53 0.01 -9.97 -0.78
CA GLU A 53 0.61 -11.04 -1.58
C GLU A 53 0.03 -11.04 -3.00
N VAL A 54 0.91 -11.01 -3.99
CA VAL A 54 0.55 -10.97 -5.41
C VAL A 54 -0.03 -12.30 -5.85
N ILE A 55 -1.20 -12.26 -6.47
CA ILE A 55 -1.83 -13.42 -7.11
C ILE A 55 -1.46 -13.43 -8.59
N GLN A 56 -1.59 -12.27 -9.24
CA GLN A 56 -1.30 -12.08 -10.65
C GLN A 56 -1.08 -10.61 -10.96
N SER A 57 -0.44 -10.34 -12.09
CA SER A 57 -0.29 -8.97 -12.59
C SER A 57 -0.51 -8.92 -14.09
N GLN A 58 -1.05 -7.82 -14.57
CA GLN A 58 -1.27 -7.55 -15.98
C GLN A 58 -0.83 -6.14 -16.32
N LYS A 59 -0.32 -5.98 -17.54
CA LYS A 59 0.11 -4.67 -18.02
C LYS A 59 -0.37 -4.43 -19.45
N ILE A 60 -1.46 -3.69 -19.55
CA ILE A 60 -1.99 -3.20 -20.84
C ILE A 60 -1.58 -1.73 -21.00
N VAL A 61 -2.26 -0.82 -20.29
CA VAL A 61 -1.91 0.61 -20.28
C VAL A 61 -0.97 0.95 -19.12
N ARG A 62 -1.21 0.32 -17.97
CA ARG A 62 -0.46 0.45 -16.72
C ARG A 62 -0.39 -0.90 -16.03
N LEU A 63 0.55 -1.08 -15.10
CA LEU A 63 0.58 -2.27 -14.27
C LEU A 63 -0.62 -2.27 -13.32
N VAL A 64 -1.40 -3.35 -13.37
CA VAL A 64 -2.49 -3.65 -12.45
C VAL A 64 -2.20 -5.01 -11.83
N ILE A 65 -2.30 -5.09 -10.52
CA ILE A 65 -1.94 -6.27 -9.74
C ILE A 65 -3.15 -6.68 -8.92
N SER A 66 -3.51 -7.95 -8.99
CA SER A 66 -4.45 -8.56 -8.04
C SER A 66 -3.64 -9.17 -6.90
N ALA A 67 -3.99 -8.82 -5.66
CA ALA A 67 -3.26 -9.27 -4.49
C ALA A 67 -4.22 -9.58 -3.33
N PHE A 68 -3.81 -10.41 -2.38
CA PHE A 68 -4.50 -10.61 -1.12
C PHE A 68 -3.81 -9.81 -0.01
N ASP A 69 -4.57 -9.06 0.78
CA ASP A 69 -4.03 -8.54 2.03
C ASP A 69 -3.88 -9.67 3.08
N LYS A 70 -3.32 -9.34 4.24
CA LYS A 70 -3.11 -10.31 5.33
C LYS A 70 -4.38 -10.96 5.90
N THR A 71 -5.56 -10.46 5.54
CA THR A 71 -6.87 -11.02 5.95
C THR A 71 -7.50 -11.88 4.84
N GLY A 72 -6.83 -12.03 3.70
CA GLY A 72 -7.37 -12.72 2.53
C GLY A 72 -8.30 -11.84 1.68
N GLN A 73 -8.36 -10.53 1.94
CA GLN A 73 -9.15 -9.61 1.12
C GLN A 73 -8.48 -9.44 -0.23
N LEU A 74 -9.19 -9.77 -1.31
CA LEU A 74 -8.74 -9.49 -2.67
C LEU A 74 -8.76 -7.99 -2.92
N ILE A 75 -7.63 -7.44 -3.37
CA ILE A 75 -7.46 -6.02 -3.69
C ILE A 75 -6.84 -5.84 -5.07
N THR A 76 -7.23 -4.74 -5.71
CA THR A 76 -6.60 -4.25 -6.94
C THR A 76 -5.56 -3.20 -6.61
N VAL A 77 -4.32 -3.36 -7.06
CA VAL A 77 -3.26 -2.33 -6.96
C VAL A 77 -2.93 -1.83 -8.36
N ALA A 78 -3.20 -0.55 -8.64
CA ALA A 78 -2.99 0.04 -9.95
C ALA A 78 -1.90 1.13 -9.91
N LEU A 79 -0.92 1.03 -10.80
CA LEU A 79 0.22 1.95 -10.83
C LEU A 79 -0.07 3.13 -11.77
N TYR A 80 -0.28 4.29 -11.18
CA TYR A 80 -0.39 5.61 -11.81
C TYR A 80 0.94 6.38 -11.80
N THR A 81 2.05 5.68 -11.52
CA THR A 81 3.41 6.23 -11.59
C THR A 81 3.74 6.77 -12.99
N PRO A 82 4.70 7.70 -13.13
CA PRO A 82 5.08 8.24 -14.44
C PRO A 82 5.48 7.18 -15.46
N ASP A 83 6.10 6.08 -15.02
CA ASP A 83 6.51 4.96 -15.87
C ASP A 83 5.42 3.89 -16.03
N ARG A 84 4.24 4.09 -15.44
CA ARG A 84 3.10 3.16 -15.44
C ARG A 84 3.48 1.73 -14.99
N GLY A 85 4.43 1.62 -14.05
CA GLY A 85 4.92 0.36 -13.52
C GLY A 85 5.91 -0.39 -14.42
N LYS A 86 6.57 0.27 -15.39
CA LYS A 86 7.63 -0.34 -16.23
C LYS A 86 8.79 -0.93 -15.44
N LYS A 87 9.19 -0.32 -14.34
CA LYS A 87 10.24 -0.86 -13.49
C LYS A 87 9.73 -2.05 -12.65
N LEU A 88 8.55 -1.90 -12.04
CA LEU A 88 8.02 -2.87 -11.08
C LEU A 88 7.55 -4.18 -11.74
N VAL A 89 7.03 -4.15 -12.97
CA VAL A 89 6.54 -5.35 -13.67
C VAL A 89 7.61 -6.44 -13.84
N LYS A 90 8.90 -6.08 -13.83
CA LYS A 90 10.01 -7.04 -13.96
C LYS A 90 10.23 -7.89 -12.72
N VAL A 91 9.77 -7.42 -11.57
CA VAL A 91 10.02 -8.05 -10.26
C VAL A 91 8.75 -8.56 -9.59
N VAL A 92 7.57 -8.11 -10.04
CA VAL A 92 6.27 -8.58 -9.53
C VAL A 92 5.93 -9.92 -10.17
N LYS A 93 5.77 -10.95 -9.34
CA LYS A 93 5.34 -12.28 -9.73
C LYS A 93 4.33 -12.81 -8.70
N PRO A 94 3.49 -13.79 -9.06
CA PRO A 94 2.68 -14.51 -8.08
C PRO A 94 3.51 -15.00 -6.89
N GLY A 95 2.99 -14.86 -5.67
CA GLY A 95 3.65 -15.18 -4.41
C GLY A 95 4.59 -14.08 -3.87
N CYS A 96 4.89 -13.02 -4.63
CA CYS A 96 5.64 -11.90 -4.08
C CYS A 96 4.78 -11.08 -3.11
N THR A 97 5.39 -10.51 -2.08
CA THR A 97 4.76 -9.54 -1.20
C THR A 97 5.00 -8.12 -1.70
N LEU A 98 3.93 -7.35 -1.86
CA LEU A 98 3.96 -5.90 -2.02
C LEU A 98 4.00 -5.23 -0.66
N ALA A 99 4.85 -4.22 -0.52
CA ALA A 99 4.82 -3.24 0.56
C ALA A 99 4.44 -1.88 -0.04
N ILE A 100 3.29 -1.33 0.37
CA ILE A 100 2.74 -0.08 -0.18
C ILE A 100 2.65 0.96 0.93
N LEU A 101 3.57 1.92 0.91
CA LEU A 101 3.62 3.02 1.86
C LEU A 101 2.47 3.99 1.59
N TYR A 102 1.86 4.48 2.67
CA TYR A 102 0.75 5.42 2.63
C TYR A 102 -0.45 4.97 1.77
N ALA A 103 -0.67 3.66 1.66
CA ALA A 103 -1.78 3.11 0.89
C ALA A 103 -3.11 3.72 1.32
N ARG A 104 -3.98 4.00 0.34
CA ARG A 104 -5.34 4.52 0.53
C ARG A 104 -6.31 3.68 -0.29
N GLN A 105 -7.55 3.58 0.17
CA GLN A 105 -8.63 3.02 -0.64
C GLN A 105 -8.98 4.04 -1.73
N HIS A 106 -8.95 3.58 -2.97
CA HIS A 106 -9.24 4.36 -4.16
C HIS A 106 -10.44 3.78 -4.90
N PHE A 107 -11.38 4.63 -5.29
CA PHE A 107 -12.51 4.25 -6.13
C PHE A 107 -12.15 4.42 -7.61
N PHE A 108 -12.09 3.32 -8.35
CA PHE A 108 -11.80 3.32 -9.78
C PHE A 108 -13.05 3.57 -10.63
N LEU A 109 -12.85 4.04 -11.86
CA LEU A 109 -13.94 4.36 -12.79
C LEU A 109 -14.78 3.13 -13.20
N ASP A 110 -14.23 1.93 -13.09
CA ASP A 110 -14.96 0.67 -13.34
C ASP A 110 -15.82 0.23 -12.14
N GLY A 111 -15.89 1.04 -11.08
CA GLY A 111 -16.62 0.77 -9.85
C GLY A 111 -15.87 -0.12 -8.85
N SER A 112 -14.67 -0.60 -9.20
CA SER A 112 -13.84 -1.35 -8.26
C SER A 112 -13.18 -0.46 -7.21
N VAL A 113 -12.87 -1.03 -6.05
CA VAL A 113 -12.14 -0.35 -4.97
C VAL A 113 -10.80 -1.06 -4.77
N GLY A 114 -9.72 -0.29 -4.68
CA GLY A 114 -8.38 -0.84 -4.51
C GLY A 114 -7.38 0.22 -4.07
N VAL A 115 -6.11 0.09 -4.47
CA VAL A 115 -5.04 1.05 -4.14
C VAL A 115 -4.49 1.66 -5.43
N ARG A 116 -4.48 3.00 -5.49
CA ARG A 116 -3.80 3.76 -6.55
C ARG A 116 -2.42 4.18 -6.07
N VAL A 117 -1.37 3.73 -6.75
CA VAL A 117 0.01 4.11 -6.44
C VAL A 117 0.51 5.14 -7.45
N GLU A 118 0.80 6.35 -6.99
CA GLU A 118 1.24 7.46 -7.85
C GLU A 118 2.74 7.72 -7.78
N ASN A 119 3.35 7.51 -6.61
CA ASN A 119 4.77 7.70 -6.42
C ASN A 119 5.47 6.34 -6.47
N PRO A 120 6.45 6.13 -7.38
CA PRO A 120 7.17 4.85 -7.48
C PRO A 120 7.97 4.50 -6.23
N ASN A 121 8.27 5.46 -5.35
CA ASN A 121 9.00 5.19 -4.10
C ASN A 121 8.09 4.64 -2.99
N ASP A 122 6.77 4.69 -3.17
CA ASP A 122 5.80 4.24 -2.17
C ASP A 122 5.43 2.75 -2.36
N ILE A 123 6.06 2.04 -3.29
CA ILE A 123 5.83 0.61 -3.50
C ILE A 123 7.13 -0.16 -3.69
N LYS A 124 7.23 -1.32 -3.04
CA LYS A 124 8.26 -2.33 -3.28
C LYS A 124 7.63 -3.70 -3.39
N ALA A 125 8.24 -4.56 -4.20
CA ALA A 125 7.94 -5.99 -4.25
C ALA A 125 9.13 -6.76 -3.71
N SER A 126 8.88 -7.78 -2.88
CA SER A 126 9.89 -8.67 -2.33
C SER A 126 9.40 -10.11 -2.38
N SER A 127 10.31 -11.06 -2.56
CA SER A 127 10.02 -12.49 -2.36
C SER A 127 9.98 -12.86 -0.87
N LEU A 128 9.51 -11.95 -0.01
CA LEU A 128 9.39 -12.23 1.41
C LEU A 128 8.21 -13.18 1.63
N ASP A 129 8.48 -14.31 2.28
CA ASP A 129 7.43 -15.15 2.85
C ASP A 129 6.83 -14.41 4.05
N LEU A 130 5.53 -14.12 4.00
CA LEU A 130 4.77 -13.57 5.14
C LEU A 130 4.39 -14.71 6.10
N VAL A 131 5.38 -15.39 6.69
CA VAL A 131 5.18 -16.44 7.69
C VAL A 131 6.02 -16.18 8.93
#